data_AF-A0A848YH43-F1
#
_entry.id   AF-A0A848YH43-F1
#
_cell.length_a   1.000
_cell.length_b   1.000
_cell.length_c   1.000
_cell.angle_alpha   90.00
_cell.angle_beta   90.00
_cell.angle_gamma   90.00
#
_symmetry.space_group_name_H-M   'P 1'
#
loop_
_entity.id
_entity.type
_entity.pdbx_description
1 polymer ?
#
loop_
_entity_poly.entity_id
_entity_poly.type
_entity_poly.pdbx_seq_one_letter_code
_entity_poly.pdbx_strand_id
1 'polypeptide(L)' 'MAKRYELSAVQWRRICDMLPGKPGDRGRCGEDNRLFVNGVLWVLR' A
#
# COMPACT_ATOMS: atom_id res chain seq x y z
N MET A 1 16.32 2.43 0.82
CA MET A 1 15.84 3.55 1.68
C MET A 1 14.55 4.06 1.06
N ALA A 2 13.47 4.23 1.82
CA ALA A 2 12.21 4.75 1.26
C ALA A 2 12.30 6.26 1.03
N LYS A 3 11.67 6.77 -0.03
CA LYS A 3 11.61 8.22 -0.27
C LYS A 3 10.74 8.89 0.81
N ARG A 4 10.87 10.21 0.93
CA ARG A 4 10.16 11.03 1.95
C ARG A 4 8.63 10.85 1.98
N TYR A 5 8.04 10.35 0.89
CA TYR A 5 6.59 10.18 0.71
C TYR A 5 6.18 8.75 0.36
N GLU A 6 7.05 7.78 0.66
CA GLU A 6 6.76 6.36 0.48
C GLU A 6 6.81 5.65 1.82
N LEU A 7 5.95 4.66 1.99
CA LEU A 7 6.07 3.76 3.13
C LEU A 7 7.38 2.99 3.05
N SER A 8 8.11 2.89 4.16
CA SER A 8 9.20 1.91 4.30
C SER A 8 8.65 0.49 4.28
N ALA A 9 9.53 -0.49 4.02
CA ALA A 9 9.14 -1.90 4.06
C ALA A 9 8.61 -2.35 5.44
N VAL A 10 9.10 -1.72 6.52
CA VAL A 10 8.62 -1.98 7.88
C VAL A 10 7.22 -1.40 8.08
N GLN A 11 6.97 -0.17 7.64
CA GLN A 11 5.65 0.45 7.73
C GLN A 11 4.62 -0.28 6.86
N TRP A 12 5.00 -0.67 5.65
CA TRP A 12 4.13 -1.43 4.74
C TRP A 12 3.65 -2.74 5.36
N ARG A 13 4.56 -3.53 5.96
CA ARG A 13 4.22 -4.80 6.61
C ARG A 13 3.23 -4.67 7.77
N ARG A 14 3.08 -3.48 8.37
CA ARG A 14 2.11 -3.27 9.45
C ARG A 14 0.69 -3.10 8.94
N ILE A 15 0.51 -2.68 7.69
CA ILE A 15 -0.81 -2.30 7.16
C ILE A 15 -1.28 -3.17 5.99
N CYS A 16 -0.36 -3.87 5.29
CA CYS A 16 -0.69 -4.57 4.05
C CYS A 16 -1.84 -5.58 4.21
N ASP A 17 -1.90 -6.26 5.35
CA ASP A 17 -2.91 -7.30 5.61
C ASP A 17 -4.27 -6.71 6.02
N MET A 18 -4.29 -5.43 6.40
CA MET A 18 -5.51 -4.71 6.75
C MET A 18 -6.22 -4.15 5.51
N LEU A 19 -5.54 -4.11 4.36
CA LEU A 19 -6.10 -3.56 3.13
C LEU A 19 -7.10 -4.55 2.50
N PRO A 20 -8.25 -4.05 2.01
CA PRO A 20 -9.12 -4.83 1.14
C PRO A 20 -8.49 -4.98 -0.25
N GLY A 21 -8.77 -6.09 -0.93
CA GLY A 21 -8.26 -6.35 -2.28
C GLY A 21 -6.78 -6.79 -2.29
N LYS A 22 -6.32 -7.39 -1.18
CA LYS A 22 -5.01 -8.07 -1.12
C LYS A 22 -5.12 -9.47 -1.72
N PRO A 23 -3.98 -10.09 -2.10
CA PRO A 23 -3.98 -11.46 -2.62
C PRO A 23 -4.74 -12.42 -1.69
N GLY A 24 -5.71 -13.15 -2.26
CA GLY A 24 -6.58 -14.07 -1.52
C GLY A 24 -7.96 -13.49 -1.17
N ASP A 25 -8.16 -12.18 -1.28
CA ASP A 25 -9.50 -11.59 -1.19
C ASP A 25 -10.29 -11.91 -2.48
N ARG A 26 -11.62 -12.05 -2.35
CA ARG A 26 -12.49 -12.29 -3.51
C ARG A 26 -12.58 -11.03 -4.38
N GLY A 27 -12.54 -11.21 -5.70
CA GLY A 27 -12.68 -10.12 -6.67
C GLY A 27 -11.34 -9.69 -7.27
N ARG A 28 -11.27 -8.45 -7.76
CA ARG A 28 -10.07 -7.93 -8.42
C ARG A 28 -9.06 -7.45 -7.37
N CYS A 29 -7.84 -7.99 -7.45
CA CYS A 29 -6.70 -7.49 -6.68
C CYS A 29 -5.93 -6.44 -7.49
N GLY A 30 -5.37 -5.43 -6.82
CA GLY A 30 -4.38 -4.55 -7.45
C GLY A 30 -3.06 -5.29 -7.68
N GLU A 31 -2.32 -4.91 -8.73
CA GLU A 31 -1.00 -5.50 -9.01
C GLU A 31 -0.01 -5.19 -7.89
N ASP A 32 -0.02 -3.95 -7.38
CA ASP A 32 0.72 -3.55 -6.19
C ASP A 32 -0.07 -2.53 -5.36
N ASN A 33 -0.68 -3.01 -4.27
CA ASN A 33 -1.44 -2.16 -3.35
C ASN A 33 -0.56 -1.11 -2.65
N ARG A 34 0.76 -1.30 -2.58
CA ARG A 34 1.69 -0.32 -1.99
C ARG A 34 1.81 0.92 -2.86
N LEU A 35 1.79 0.77 -4.19
CA LEU A 35 1.80 1.90 -5.11
C LEU A 35 0.55 2.76 -4.95
N PHE A 36 -0.61 2.13 -4.77
CA PHE A 36 -1.86 2.83 -4.49
C PHE A 36 -1.75 3.66 -3.20
N VAL A 37 -1.32 3.05 -2.10
CA VAL A 37 -1.20 3.75 -0.81
C VAL A 37 -0.17 4.89 -0.86
N ASN A 38 0.97 4.67 -1.52
CA ASN A 38 1.96 5.74 -1.74
C ASN A 38 1.35 6.90 -2.54
N GLY A 39 0.52 6.61 -3.55
CA GLY A 39 -0.20 7.62 -4.32
C GLY A 39 -1.18 8.42 -3.46
N VAL A 40 -1.94 7.76 -2.58
CA VAL A 40 -2.86 8.42 -1.63
C VAL A 40 -2.08 9.35 -0.69
N LEU A 41 -0.96 8.88 -0.12
CA LEU A 41 -0.10 9.69 0.77
C LEU A 41 0.47 10.92 0.06
N TRP A 42 0.71 10.84 -1.25
CA TRP A 42 1.15 11.98 -2.04
C TRP A 42 0.02 13.01 -2.28
N VAL A 43 -1.23 12.54 -2.47
CA VAL A 43 -2.41 13.42 -2.66
C VAL A 43 -2.81 14.11 -1.37
N LEU A 44 -2.81 13.40 -0.24
CA LEU A 44 -3.24 13.90 1.07
C LEU A 44 -2.26 14.90 1.73
N ARG A 45 -1.39 15.51 0.93
CA ARG A 45 -0.52 16.61 1.36
C ARG A 45 -1.31 17.78 1.95
#